data_AF-A0A5N0EE34-F1
#
_entry.id   AF-A0A5N0EE34-F1
#
_cell.length_a   1.000
_cell.length_b   1.000
_cell.length_c   1.000
_cell.angle_alpha   90.00
_cell.angle_beta   90.00
_cell.angle_gamma   90.00
#
_symmetry.space_group_name_H-M   'P 1'
#
loop_
_entity.id
_entity.type
_entity.pdbx_description
1 polymer ?
#
loop_
_entity_poly.entity_id
_entity_poly.type
_entity_poly.pdbx_seq_one_letter_code
_entity_poly.pdbx_strand_id
1 'polypeptide(L)'
;MLAYFAVIAILAGALLGWANAQPRAVVSSEEGTSAPAALPPGQASAHFPPAEVAAFRAIVQDTLADVQAGRQSEAKARIKDLETGWDRDQSTLQPLDESGWQVLDGQIDNALKAVRAGEPDTATETTTLTAVLIALG
;
A
#
# COMPACT_ATOMS: atom_id res chain seq x y z
N MET A 1 -6.52 -27.68 2.69
CA MET A 1 -6.62 -26.61 3.70
C MET A 1 -5.29 -26.29 4.39
N LEU A 2 -4.42 -27.27 4.68
CA LEU A 2 -3.10 -26.99 5.29
C LEU A 2 -2.07 -26.34 4.35
N ALA A 3 -2.13 -26.61 3.04
CA ALA A 3 -1.22 -26.01 2.06
C ALA A 3 -1.40 -24.48 1.89
N TYR A 4 -2.61 -23.96 2.16
CA TYR A 4 -2.92 -22.54 2.05
C TYR A 4 -2.21 -21.72 3.14
N PHE A 5 -2.16 -22.22 4.38
CA PHE A 5 -1.46 -21.56 5.47
C PHE A 5 0.07 -21.58 5.30
N ALA A 6 0.62 -22.61 4.65
CA ALA A 6 2.05 -22.68 4.35
C ALA A 6 2.48 -21.63 3.30
N VAL A 7 1.63 -21.35 2.30
CA VAL A 7 1.89 -20.30 1.29
C VAL A 7 1.81 -18.91 1.90
N ILE A 8 0.87 -18.65 2.81
CA ILE A 8 0.77 -17.37 3.54
C ILE A 8 2.01 -17.13 4.42
N ALA A 9 2.52 -18.17 5.09
CA ALA A 9 3.72 -18.04 5.92
C ALA A 9 4.99 -17.72 5.11
N ILE A 10 5.10 -18.25 3.89
CA ILE A 10 6.22 -17.96 2.99
C ILE A 10 6.13 -16.52 2.44
N LEU A 11 4.93 -16.05 2.10
CA LEU A 11 4.71 -14.67 1.63
C LEU A 11 5.00 -13.63 2.73
N ALA A 12 4.60 -13.89 3.98
CA ALA A 12 4.97 -13.03 5.12
C ALA A 12 6.49 -13.01 5.35
N GLY A 13 7.16 -14.16 5.20
CA GLY A 13 8.62 -14.26 5.32
C GLY A 13 9.38 -13.50 4.22
N ALA A 14 8.89 -13.52 2.99
CA ALA A 14 9.47 -12.77 1.87
C ALA A 14 9.32 -11.25 2.05
N LEU A 15 8.17 -10.80 2.57
CA LEU A 15 7.92 -9.39 2.88
C LEU A 15 8.82 -8.88 4.02
N LEU A 16 8.97 -9.68 5.08
CA LEU A 16 9.88 -9.40 6.19
C LEU A 16 11.36 -9.43 5.76
N GLY A 17 11.72 -10.33 4.84
CA GLY A 17 13.07 -10.44 4.29
C GLY A 17 13.47 -9.23 3.43
N TRP A 18 12.54 -8.73 2.60
CA TRP A 18 12.74 -7.54 1.79
C TRP A 18 12.85 -6.27 2.66
N ALA A 19 12.03 -6.16 3.71
CA ALA A 19 12.14 -5.08 4.69
C ALA A 19 13.48 -5.11 5.46
N ASN A 20 14.04 -6.29 5.74
CA ASN A 20 15.32 -6.45 6.44
C ASN A 20 16.56 -6.15 5.58
N ALA A 21 16.41 -6.15 4.25
CA ALA A 21 17.49 -5.94 3.28
C ALA A 21 17.75 -4.45 2.94
N GLN A 22 16.99 -3.53 3.53
CA GLN A 22 17.28 -2.09 3.49
C GLN A 22 18.61 -1.84 4.24
N PRO A 23 19.58 -1.09 3.68
CA PRO A 23 20.85 -0.81 4.35
C PRO A 23 20.59 -0.02 5.64
N ARG A 24 20.81 -0.66 6.79
CA ARG A 24 20.72 -0.02 8.11
C ARG A 24 21.95 0.86 8.31
N ALA A 25 21.73 2.17 8.48
CA ALA A 25 22.73 3.01 9.12
C ALA A 25 22.96 2.49 10.54
N VAL A 26 24.16 1.99 10.80
CA VAL A 26 24.60 1.57 12.13
C VAL A 26 24.77 2.82 12.98
N VAL A 27 23.88 3.01 13.94
CA VAL A 27 24.07 3.95 15.05
C VAL A 27 24.20 3.09 16.32
N SER A 28 25.38 3.15 16.91
CA SER A 28 25.64 2.64 18.26
C SER A 28 24.79 3.40 19.29
N SER A 29 24.19 2.62 20.19
CA SER A 29 23.79 2.83 21.59
C SER A 29 23.73 4.29 22.11
N GLU A 30 22.70 4.77 22.80
CA GLU A 30 21.88 4.19 23.87
C GLU A 30 20.49 4.89 23.96
N GLU A 31 19.53 4.20 24.59
CA GLU A 31 18.20 4.67 25.04
C GLU A 31 17.08 4.92 24.00
N GLY A 32 16.10 4.01 24.00
CA GLY A 32 14.75 4.25 23.51
C GLY A 32 14.56 4.12 21.99
N THR A 33 14.89 2.96 21.40
CA THR A 33 14.56 2.67 20.00
C THR A 33 13.03 2.54 19.82
N SER A 34 12.36 3.67 19.60
CA SER A 34 11.19 3.66 18.71
C SER A 34 11.74 3.62 17.29
N ALA A 35 11.74 2.43 16.69
CA ALA A 35 11.56 2.35 15.23
C ALA A 35 10.34 3.21 14.85
N PRO A 36 10.27 3.79 13.64
CA PRO A 36 9.01 4.38 13.19
C PRO A 36 7.97 3.27 13.29
N ALA A 37 7.07 3.39 14.24
CA ALA A 37 6.01 2.42 14.43
C ALA A 37 5.25 2.37 13.11
N ALA A 38 5.12 1.17 12.52
CA ALA A 38 4.16 0.99 11.45
C ALA A 38 2.82 1.54 11.97
N LEU A 39 2.27 2.53 11.26
CA LEU A 39 1.01 3.13 11.66
C LEU A 39 -0.06 2.03 11.76
N PRO A 40 -0.90 2.03 12.80
CA PRO A 40 -2.03 1.11 12.88
C PRO A 40 -2.89 1.19 11.61
N PRO A 41 -3.63 0.11 11.25
CA PRO A 41 -4.58 0.14 10.14
C PRO A 41 -5.52 1.35 10.21
N GLY A 42 -5.71 2.04 9.09
CA GLY A 42 -6.55 3.24 8.98
C GLY A 42 -5.99 4.50 9.63
N GLN A 43 -4.84 4.43 10.31
CA GLN A 43 -4.29 5.62 10.97
C GLN A 43 -3.70 6.62 9.96
N ALA A 44 -3.23 6.14 8.80
CA ALA A 44 -2.67 6.99 7.74
C ALA A 44 -3.71 7.90 7.07
N SER A 45 -5.00 7.58 7.19
CA SER A 45 -6.11 8.36 6.64
C SER A 45 -7.00 9.00 7.71
N ALA A 46 -6.64 8.90 8.99
CA ALA A 46 -7.50 9.29 10.12
C ALA A 46 -7.93 10.77 10.10
N HIS A 47 -7.12 11.63 9.49
CA HIS A 47 -7.37 13.07 9.38
C HIS A 47 -7.89 13.51 8.00
N PHE A 48 -8.08 12.57 7.07
CA PHE A 48 -8.58 12.88 5.72
C PHE A 48 -10.11 12.91 5.67
N PRO A 49 -10.72 13.64 4.71
CA PRO A 49 -12.15 13.65 4.53
C PRO A 49 -12.68 12.23 4.26
N PRO A 50 -13.69 11.74 5.00
CA PRO A 50 -14.20 10.37 4.85
C PRO A 50 -14.70 10.04 3.43
N ALA A 51 -15.21 11.04 2.71
CA ALA A 51 -15.65 10.88 1.34
C ALA A 51 -14.49 10.54 0.38
N GLU A 52 -13.34 11.21 0.55
CA GLU A 52 -12.16 10.93 -0.28
C GLU A 52 -11.54 9.58 0.08
N VAL A 53 -11.47 9.26 1.38
CA VAL A 53 -11.03 7.93 1.83
C VAL A 53 -11.91 6.83 1.22
N ALA A 54 -13.23 6.99 1.24
CA ALA A 54 -14.16 6.04 0.62
C ALA A 54 -13.97 5.93 -0.90
N ALA A 55 -13.73 7.06 -1.59
CA ALA A 55 -13.47 7.07 -3.03
C ALA A 55 -12.18 6.32 -3.39
N PHE A 56 -11.07 6.58 -2.69
CA PHE A 56 -9.81 5.85 -2.91
C PHE A 56 -9.95 4.36 -2.60
N ARG A 57 -10.64 4.00 -1.51
CA ARG A 57 -10.90 2.59 -1.17
C ARG A 57 -11.67 1.88 -2.27
N ALA A 58 -12.71 2.50 -2.82
CA ALA A 58 -13.50 1.91 -3.89
C ALA A 58 -12.64 1.64 -5.14
N ILE A 59 -11.81 2.59 -5.55
CA ILE A 59 -10.91 2.41 -6.72
C ILE A 59 -9.90 1.28 -6.47
N VAL A 60 -9.32 1.19 -5.27
CA VAL A 60 -8.35 0.14 -4.93
C VAL A 60 -9.04 -1.23 -4.87
N GLN A 61 -10.26 -1.32 -4.34
CA GLN A 61 -11.06 -2.56 -4.34
C GLN A 61 -11.41 -3.02 -5.76
N ASP A 62 -11.83 -2.09 -6.63
CA ASP A 62 -12.10 -2.41 -8.04
C ASP A 62 -10.84 -2.91 -8.74
N THR A 63 -9.71 -2.24 -8.53
CA THR A 63 -8.41 -2.64 -9.08
C THR A 63 -8.02 -4.03 -8.60
N LEU A 64 -8.21 -4.33 -7.31
CA LEU A 64 -7.93 -5.64 -6.73
C LEU A 64 -8.85 -6.73 -7.32
N ALA A 65 -10.14 -6.43 -7.50
CA ALA A 65 -11.07 -7.35 -8.14
C ALA A 65 -10.69 -7.64 -9.59
N ASP A 66 -10.21 -6.64 -10.33
CA ASP A 66 -9.71 -6.80 -11.69
C ASP A 66 -8.46 -7.69 -11.75
N VAL A 67 -7.48 -7.45 -10.88
CA VAL A 67 -6.28 -8.30 -10.72
C VAL A 67 -6.68 -9.75 -10.43
N GLN A 68 -7.57 -9.97 -9.47
CA GLN A 68 -8.03 -11.32 -9.10
C GLN A 68 -8.82 -12.02 -10.21
N ALA A 69 -9.48 -11.26 -11.09
CA ALA A 69 -10.19 -11.77 -12.26
C ALA A 69 -9.27 -11.97 -13.48
N GLY A 70 -7.98 -11.65 -13.39
CA GLY A 70 -7.04 -11.68 -14.53
C GLY A 70 -7.28 -10.58 -15.57
N ARG A 71 -8.01 -9.52 -15.19
CA ARG A 71 -8.38 -8.38 -16.04
C ARG A 71 -7.33 -7.27 -15.93
N GLN A 72 -6.13 -7.57 -16.44
CA GLN A 72 -4.96 -6.70 -16.23
C GLN A 72 -5.10 -5.31 -16.87
N SER A 73 -5.74 -5.23 -18.03
CA SER A 73 -5.93 -3.96 -18.73
C SER A 73 -6.87 -3.03 -17.94
N GLU A 74 -7.92 -3.61 -17.36
CA GLU A 74 -8.88 -2.93 -16.50
C GLU A 74 -8.23 -2.50 -15.18
N ALA A 75 -7.45 -3.39 -14.54
CA ALA A 75 -6.66 -3.04 -13.36
C ALA A 75 -5.71 -1.85 -13.62
N LYS A 76 -5.02 -1.84 -14.77
CA LYS A 76 -4.15 -0.72 -15.18
C LYS A 76 -4.92 0.58 -15.40
N ALA A 77 -6.16 0.51 -15.89
CA ALA A 77 -7.02 1.68 -16.01
C ALA A 77 -7.47 2.20 -14.64
N ARG A 78 -7.94 1.32 -13.75
CA ARG A 78 -8.41 1.71 -12.41
C ARG A 78 -7.29 2.23 -11.51
N ILE A 79 -6.10 1.65 -11.55
CA ILE A 79 -4.96 2.20 -10.81
C ILE A 79 -4.53 3.57 -11.36
N LYS A 80 -4.81 3.89 -12.63
CA LYS A 80 -4.60 5.24 -13.17
C LYS A 80 -5.63 6.24 -12.65
N ASP A 81 -6.88 5.82 -12.44
CA ASP A 81 -7.87 6.66 -11.78
C ASP A 81 -7.46 6.98 -10.34
N LEU A 82 -6.87 6.00 -9.62
CA LEU A 82 -6.34 6.20 -8.27
C LEU A 82 -5.26 7.29 -8.25
N GLU A 83 -4.22 7.15 -9.08
CA GLU A 83 -3.13 8.13 -9.21
C GLU A 83 -3.68 9.53 -9.53
N THR A 84 -4.61 9.61 -10.49
CA THR A 84 -5.17 10.91 -10.90
C THR A 84 -5.97 11.57 -9.77
N GLY A 85 -6.75 10.80 -9.01
CA GLY A 85 -7.47 11.32 -7.84
C GLY A 85 -6.52 11.74 -6.72
N TRP A 86 -5.54 10.90 -6.40
CA TRP A 86 -4.55 11.16 -5.35
C TRP A 86 -3.74 12.43 -5.63
N ASP A 87 -3.20 12.57 -6.84
CA ASP A 87 -2.43 13.75 -7.28
C ASP A 87 -3.27 15.03 -7.24
N ARG A 88 -4.53 14.95 -7.68
CA ARG A 88 -5.46 16.08 -7.65
C ARG A 88 -5.69 16.56 -6.22
N ASP A 89 -5.87 15.64 -5.29
CA ASP A 89 -6.29 15.95 -3.93
C ASP A 89 -5.08 16.20 -3.01
N GLN A 90 -3.84 15.94 -3.46
CA GLN A 90 -2.60 16.13 -2.71
C GLN A 90 -2.53 17.47 -1.97
N SER A 91 -2.77 18.58 -2.67
CA SER A 91 -2.67 19.94 -2.09
C SER A 91 -3.66 20.18 -0.94
N THR A 92 -4.72 19.38 -0.85
CA THR A 92 -5.74 19.45 0.19
C THR A 92 -5.57 18.39 1.27
N LEU A 93 -4.99 17.22 0.95
CA LEU A 93 -4.79 16.11 1.87
C LEU A 93 -3.48 16.22 2.65
N GLN A 94 -2.37 16.53 1.97
CA GLN A 94 -1.04 16.58 2.56
C GLN A 94 -0.95 17.51 3.78
N PRO A 95 -1.56 18.72 3.79
CA PRO A 95 -1.51 19.59 4.96
C PRO A 95 -2.36 19.13 6.15
N LEU A 96 -3.28 18.18 5.97
CA LEU A 96 -4.13 17.67 7.05
C LEU A 96 -3.38 16.69 7.95
N ASP A 97 -2.50 15.88 7.36
CA ASP A 97 -1.61 14.96 8.05
C ASP A 97 -0.46 14.57 7.11
N GLU A 98 0.67 15.23 7.27
CA GLU A 98 1.86 14.97 6.43
C GLU A 98 2.40 13.55 6.63
N SER A 99 2.37 13.03 7.86
CA SER A 99 2.90 11.70 8.15
C SER A 99 2.00 10.60 7.58
N GLY A 100 0.68 10.73 7.77
CA GLY A 100 -0.31 9.84 7.17
C GLY A 100 -0.25 9.90 5.65
N TRP A 101 -0.14 11.10 5.08
CA TRP A 101 0.01 11.31 3.64
C TRP A 101 1.25 10.61 3.09
N GLN A 102 2.43 10.81 3.69
CA GLN A 102 3.68 10.15 3.23
C GLN A 102 3.60 8.62 3.28
N VAL A 103 2.97 8.05 4.31
CA VAL A 103 2.78 6.59 4.41
C VAL A 103 1.88 6.11 3.29
N LEU A 104 0.74 6.76 3.08
CA LEU A 104 -0.24 6.35 2.09
C LEU A 104 0.28 6.54 0.66
N ASP A 105 0.96 7.66 0.39
CA ASP A 105 1.65 7.97 -0.86
C ASP A 105 2.62 6.86 -1.27
N GLY A 106 3.51 6.44 -0.34
CA GLY A 106 4.44 5.35 -0.60
C GLY A 106 3.76 3.99 -0.84
N GLN A 107 2.61 3.71 -0.22
CA GLN A 107 1.85 2.49 -0.52
C GLN A 107 1.18 2.55 -1.89
N ILE A 108 0.63 3.71 -2.26
CA ILE A 108 0.04 3.95 -3.57
C ILE A 108 1.11 3.80 -4.66
N ASP A 109 2.31 4.36 -4.47
CA ASP A 109 3.45 4.19 -5.38
C ASP A 109 3.84 2.73 -5.60
N ASN A 110 3.89 1.95 -4.53
CA ASN A 110 4.19 0.51 -4.62
C ASN A 110 3.10 -0.24 -5.40
N ALA A 111 1.83 0.07 -5.18
CA ALA A 111 0.71 -0.52 -5.92
C ALA A 111 0.73 -0.12 -7.40
N LEU A 112 0.97 1.16 -7.70
CA LEU A 112 1.12 1.68 -9.06
C LEU A 112 2.23 0.94 -9.80
N LYS A 113 3.40 0.80 -9.17
CA LYS A 113 4.54 0.09 -9.75
C LYS A 113 4.24 -1.38 -10.01
N ALA A 114 3.59 -2.08 -9.07
CA ALA A 114 3.25 -3.48 -9.20
C ALA A 114 2.27 -3.71 -10.38
N VAL A 115 1.15 -2.96 -10.39
CA VAL A 115 0.08 -3.13 -11.39
C VAL A 115 0.54 -2.74 -12.80
N ARG A 116 1.45 -1.76 -12.90
CA ARG A 116 1.96 -1.25 -14.19
C ARG A 116 3.21 -1.94 -14.69
N ALA A 117 3.73 -2.95 -13.97
CA ALA A 117 4.90 -3.69 -14.42
C ALA A 117 4.73 -4.24 -15.86
N GLY A 118 5.85 -4.39 -16.57
CA GLY A 118 5.86 -4.97 -17.91
C GLY A 118 5.40 -6.44 -17.89
N GLU A 119 5.81 -7.16 -16.86
CA GLU A 119 5.37 -8.51 -16.51
C GLU A 119 4.81 -8.45 -15.09
N PRO A 120 3.51 -8.14 -14.90
CA PRO A 120 2.91 -8.05 -13.59
C PRO A 120 2.84 -9.41 -12.89
N ASP A 121 3.13 -9.42 -11.59
CA ASP A 121 2.99 -10.57 -10.72
C ASP A 121 1.76 -10.40 -9.83
N THR A 122 0.74 -11.23 -10.04
CA THR A 122 -0.56 -11.15 -9.35
C THR A 122 -0.46 -11.20 -7.83
N ALA A 123 0.52 -11.93 -7.28
CA ALA A 123 0.72 -11.98 -5.84
C ALA A 123 1.24 -10.64 -5.29
N THR A 124 2.19 -10.02 -5.98
CA THR A 124 2.75 -8.71 -5.65
C THR A 124 1.70 -7.60 -5.77
N GLU A 125 0.90 -7.62 -6.85
CA GLU A 125 -0.22 -6.68 -7.03
C GLU A 125 -1.23 -6.80 -5.90
N THR A 126 -1.68 -8.03 -5.61
CA THR A 126 -2.64 -8.30 -4.53
C THR A 126 -2.11 -7.80 -3.19
N THR A 127 -0.83 -8.05 -2.90
CA THR A 127 -0.19 -7.65 -1.65
C THR A 127 -0.14 -6.13 -1.50
N THR A 128 0.30 -5.42 -2.55
CA THR A 128 0.44 -3.96 -2.53
C THR A 128 -0.91 -3.25 -2.49
N LEU A 129 -1.90 -3.71 -3.26
CA LEU A 129 -3.28 -3.19 -3.20
C LEU A 129 -3.91 -3.41 -1.82
N THR A 130 -3.68 -4.57 -1.21
CA THR A 130 -4.16 -4.85 0.16
C THR A 130 -3.49 -3.93 1.19
N ALA A 131 -2.21 -3.62 1.03
CA ALA A 131 -1.51 -2.68 1.91
C ALA A 131 -2.12 -1.27 1.84
N VAL A 132 -2.49 -0.81 0.64
CA VAL A 132 -3.22 0.48 0.47
C VAL A 132 -4.58 0.43 1.18
N LEU A 133 -5.35 -0.67 1.05
CA LEU A 133 -6.64 -0.82 1.76
C LEU A 133 -6.49 -0.78 3.29
N ILE A 134 -5.46 -1.44 3.82
CA ILE A 134 -5.16 -1.43 5.26
C ILE A 134 -4.79 -0.03 5.73
N ALA A 135 -3.98 0.70 4.95
CA ALA A 135 -3.59 2.07 5.29
C ALA A 135 -4.79 3.04 5.27
N LEU A 136 -5.73 2.84 4.34
CA LEU A 136 -6.96 3.64 4.22
C LEU A 136 -8.01 3.35 5.29
N GLY A 137 -7.95 2.19 5.96
CA GLY A 137 -8.91 1.77 7.00
C GLY A 137 -10.16 1.11 6.45
#